data_AF-A0A101FGA7-F1
#
_entry.id   AF-A0A101FGA7-F1
#
_cell.length_a   1.000
_cell.length_b   1.000
_cell.length_c   1.000
_cell.angle_alpha   90.00
_cell.angle_beta   90.00
_cell.angle_gamma   90.00
#
_symmetry.space_group_name_H-M   'P 1'
#
loop_
_entity.id
_entity.type
_entity.pdbx_description
1 polymer ?
#
loop_
_entity_poly.entity_id
_entity_poly.type
_entity_poly.pdbx_seq_one_letter_code
_entity_poly.pdbx_strand_id
1 'polypeptide(L)'
;MSQEKEKDKKSLWREILESVVLAVVLAAVIRIWFLEPFYIPSTSMEPTLYPQDRIIVNKIGYKFRQPERGDVVVFKYPLDPQRDFIKRVIALEGETIEVRDNCVFINGKRLEEPYLTDEVVAEFGPYVVPKDHLFVMGDNRNNSDDSRVWGPLNKKFLVGKAVFVYWPPERIMVIK
;
A
#
# COMPACT_ATOMS: atom_id res chain seq x y z
N MET A 1 7.58 57.46 -15.35
CA MET A 1 6.70 56.71 -14.42
C MET A 1 6.03 55.48 -15.03
N SER A 2 5.76 55.43 -16.34
CA SER A 2 5.07 54.29 -17.00
C SER A 2 6.01 53.12 -17.35
N GLN A 3 7.24 53.39 -17.82
CA GLN A 3 8.17 52.34 -18.26
C GLN A 3 8.84 51.54 -17.12
N GLU A 4 9.01 52.16 -15.96
CA GLU A 4 9.64 51.52 -14.78
C GLU A 4 8.72 50.44 -14.19
N LYS A 5 7.42 50.72 -14.10
CA LYS A 5 6.38 49.76 -13.69
C LYS A 5 6.27 48.55 -14.63
N GLU A 6 6.58 48.72 -15.91
CA GLU A 6 6.48 47.66 -16.91
C GLU A 6 7.70 46.70 -16.85
N LYS A 7 8.88 47.24 -16.52
CA LYS A 7 10.10 46.47 -16.31
C LYS A 7 10.04 45.64 -15.03
N ASP A 8 9.51 46.21 -13.95
CA ASP A 8 9.22 45.50 -12.69
C ASP A 8 8.24 44.34 -12.89
N LYS A 9 7.15 44.58 -13.64
CA LYS A 9 6.17 43.52 -13.96
C LYS A 9 6.81 42.36 -14.72
N LYS A 10 7.68 42.64 -15.71
CA LYS A 10 8.36 41.58 -16.48
C LYS A 10 9.34 40.77 -15.62
N SER A 11 10.03 41.39 -14.65
CA SER A 11 10.89 40.67 -13.69
C SER A 11 10.07 39.79 -12.75
N LEU A 12 9.00 40.35 -12.17
CA LEU A 12 8.10 39.63 -11.28
C LEU A 12 7.45 38.41 -11.94
N TRP A 13 6.93 38.55 -13.17
CA TRP A 13 6.36 37.41 -13.90
C TRP A 13 7.39 36.32 -14.21
N ARG A 14 8.64 36.70 -14.48
CA ARG A 14 9.72 35.75 -14.72
C ARG A 14 10.12 35.00 -13.45
N GLU A 15 10.26 35.68 -12.32
CA GLU A 15 10.56 35.06 -11.02
C GLU A 15 9.45 34.12 -10.55
N ILE A 16 8.18 34.51 -10.75
CA ILE A 16 7.02 33.64 -10.51
C ILE A 16 7.09 32.41 -11.41
N LEU A 17 7.35 32.60 -12.71
CA LEU A 17 7.44 31.48 -13.65
C LEU A 17 8.59 30.52 -13.28
N GLU A 18 9.78 31.04 -12.97
CA GLU A 18 10.94 30.25 -12.54
C GLU A 18 10.63 29.46 -11.26
N SER A 19 9.94 30.08 -10.29
CA SER A 19 9.52 29.42 -9.05
C SER A 19 8.47 28.32 -9.29
N VAL A 20 7.50 28.57 -10.17
CA VAL A 20 6.47 27.59 -10.55
C VAL A 20 7.11 26.41 -11.29
N VAL A 21 8.02 26.68 -12.22
CA VAL A 21 8.75 25.64 -12.96
C VAL A 21 9.57 24.80 -11.98
N LEU A 22 10.30 25.41 -11.05
CA LEU A 22 11.05 24.69 -10.02
C LEU A 22 10.12 23.80 -9.17
N ALA A 23 8.97 24.32 -8.73
CA ALA A 23 8.00 23.56 -7.96
C ALA A 23 7.45 22.37 -8.76
N VAL A 24 7.16 22.54 -10.05
CA VAL A 24 6.70 21.45 -10.95
C VAL A 24 7.78 20.40 -11.15
N VAL A 25 9.04 20.80 -11.36
CA VAL A 25 10.17 19.88 -11.49
C VAL A 25 10.37 19.08 -10.21
N LEU A 26 10.36 19.73 -9.04
CA LEU A 26 10.47 19.05 -7.76
C LEU A 26 9.31 18.08 -7.53
N ALA A 27 8.08 18.51 -7.81
CA ALA A 27 6.90 17.64 -7.72
C ALA A 27 6.99 16.44 -8.67
N ALA A 28 7.52 16.63 -9.89
CA ALA A 28 7.73 15.56 -10.85
C ALA A 28 8.80 14.57 -10.37
N VAL A 29 9.92 15.03 -9.82
CA VAL A 29 10.94 14.18 -9.22
C VAL A 29 10.34 13.38 -8.06
N ILE A 30 9.60 14.03 -7.16
CA ILE A 30 8.96 13.34 -6.05
C ILE A 30 8.00 12.26 -6.56
N ARG A 31 7.17 12.57 -7.57
CA ARG A 31 6.26 11.60 -8.17
C ARG A 31 6.99 10.43 -8.84
N ILE A 32 7.96 10.70 -9.71
CA ILE A 32 8.67 9.68 -10.47
C ILE A 32 9.39 8.69 -9.55
N TRP A 33 10.00 9.18 -8.48
CA TRP A 33 10.89 8.37 -7.67
C TRP A 33 10.22 7.71 -6.45
N PHE A 34 9.08 8.24 -5.98
CA PHE A 34 8.55 7.88 -4.67
C PHE A 34 7.09 7.42 -4.65
N LEU A 35 6.27 7.86 -5.59
CA LEU A 35 4.83 7.60 -5.63
C LEU A 35 4.45 6.93 -6.94
N GLU A 36 4.09 5.65 -6.88
CA GLU A 36 3.66 4.91 -8.06
C GLU A 36 2.14 4.70 -8.05
N PRO A 37 1.43 5.02 -9.15
CA PRO A 37 0.03 4.70 -9.29
C PRO A 37 -0.18 3.22 -9.64
N PHE A 38 -1.15 2.57 -9.00
CA PHE A 38 -1.60 1.21 -9.33
C PHE A 38 -3.10 1.18 -9.60
N TYR A 39 -3.50 0.25 -10.47
CA TYR A 39 -4.90 -0.09 -10.73
C TYR A 39 -5.26 -1.38 -10.00
N ILE A 40 -6.43 -1.44 -9.37
CA ILE A 40 -6.92 -2.63 -8.66
C ILE A 40 -7.82 -3.46 -9.58
N PRO A 41 -7.40 -4.67 -9.99
CA PRO A 41 -8.17 -5.50 -10.92
C PRO A 41 -9.05 -6.57 -10.24
N SER A 42 -8.96 -6.74 -8.92
CA SER A 42 -9.54 -7.89 -8.20
C SER A 42 -10.28 -7.46 -6.94
N THR A 43 -11.15 -8.35 -6.43
CA THR A 43 -11.96 -8.14 -5.22
C THR A 43 -11.29 -8.64 -3.94
N SER A 44 -10.04 -9.12 -4.00
CA SER A 44 -9.36 -9.78 -2.86
C SER A 44 -9.10 -8.87 -1.65
N MET A 45 -9.21 -7.56 -1.84
CA MET A 45 -9.02 -6.55 -0.81
C MET A 45 -10.32 -5.85 -0.40
N GLU A 46 -11.48 -6.33 -0.84
CA GLU A 46 -12.76 -5.80 -0.36
C GLU A 46 -12.93 -6.08 1.14
N PRO A 47 -13.54 -5.16 1.91
CA PRO A 47 -14.12 -3.88 1.49
C PRO A 47 -13.12 -2.71 1.45
N THR A 48 -11.83 -2.92 1.73
CA THR A 48 -10.84 -1.83 1.74
C THR A 48 -10.59 -1.27 0.34
N LEU A 49 -10.40 -2.13 -0.65
CA LEU A 49 -10.18 -1.76 -2.05
C LEU A 49 -11.08 -2.57 -2.96
N TYR A 50 -11.69 -1.90 -3.94
CA TYR A 50 -12.60 -2.52 -4.89
C TYR A 50 -12.00 -2.48 -6.30
N PRO A 51 -12.44 -3.37 -7.21
CA PRO A 51 -12.08 -3.28 -8.61
C PRO A 51 -12.31 -1.86 -9.16
N GLN A 52 -11.40 -1.41 -10.02
CA GLN A 52 -11.37 -0.06 -10.62
C GLN A 52 -10.79 1.05 -9.73
N ASP A 53 -10.53 0.80 -8.45
CA ASP A 53 -9.78 1.74 -7.62
C ASP A 53 -8.41 2.00 -8.25
N ARG A 54 -7.99 3.27 -8.23
CA ARG A 54 -6.60 3.66 -8.51
C ARG A 54 -5.99 4.18 -7.23
N ILE A 55 -4.86 3.58 -6.87
CA ILE A 55 -4.17 3.85 -5.62
C ILE A 55 -2.81 4.46 -5.86
N ILE A 56 -2.30 5.20 -4.88
CA ILE A 56 -0.91 5.62 -4.80
C ILE A 56 -0.18 4.73 -3.81
N VAL A 57 0.99 4.24 -4.25
CA VAL A 57 1.91 3.43 -3.46
C VAL A 57 3.17 4.22 -3.18
N ASN A 58 3.54 4.31 -1.90
CA ASN A 58 4.80 4.89 -1.45
C ASN A 58 5.91 3.83 -1.44
N LYS A 59 6.88 3.97 -2.36
CA LYS A 59 8.04 3.07 -2.49
C LYS A 59 9.16 3.34 -1.50
N ILE A 60 9.23 4.55 -0.94
CA ILE A 60 10.29 4.90 0.01
C ILE A 60 10.07 4.24 1.35
N GLY A 61 8.80 4.08 1.76
CA GLY A 61 8.43 3.66 3.11
C GLY A 61 9.28 2.51 3.63
N TYR A 62 9.43 1.45 2.85
CA TYR A 62 10.16 0.25 3.28
C TYR A 62 11.67 0.26 3.03
N LYS A 63 12.23 1.33 2.45
CA LYS A 63 13.69 1.53 2.45
C LYS A 63 14.23 2.02 3.79
N PHE A 64 13.39 2.72 4.56
CA PHE A 64 13.80 3.35 5.82
C PHE A 64 12.97 2.92 7.03
N ARG A 65 11.80 2.31 6.83
CA ARG A 65 10.96 1.76 7.89
C ARG A 65 10.69 0.28 7.64
N GLN A 66 10.49 -0.45 8.72
CA GLN A 66 10.00 -1.82 8.63
C GLN A 66 8.49 -1.82 8.36
N PRO A 67 7.98 -2.82 7.63
CA PRO A 67 6.54 -3.06 7.53
C PRO A 67 5.91 -3.26 8.91
N GLU A 68 4.76 -2.62 9.11
CA GLU A 68 3.99 -2.72 10.35
C GLU A 68 2.75 -3.58 10.11
N ARG A 69 2.25 -4.20 11.18
CA ARG A 69 0.99 -4.94 11.10
C ARG A 69 -0.14 -3.98 10.70
N GLY A 70 -1.00 -4.42 9.80
CA GLY A 70 -2.10 -3.63 9.25
C GLY A 70 -1.72 -2.88 7.99
N ASP A 71 -0.44 -2.75 7.64
CA ASP A 71 -0.03 -2.13 6.39
C ASP A 71 -0.65 -2.84 5.18
N VAL A 72 -1.24 -2.07 4.26
CA VAL A 72 -1.61 -2.58 2.92
C VAL A 72 -0.42 -2.40 2.00
N VAL A 73 0.12 -3.51 1.49
CA VAL A 73 1.39 -3.53 0.77
C VAL A 73 1.23 -4.07 -0.63
N VAL A 74 1.93 -3.43 -1.58
CA VAL A 74 2.13 -3.96 -2.93
C VAL A 74 3.47 -4.69 -2.97
N PHE A 75 3.48 -5.85 -3.60
CA PHE A 75 4.66 -6.71 -3.73
C PHE A 75 4.62 -7.52 -5.03
N LYS A 76 5.80 -7.94 -5.48
CA LYS A 76 5.93 -8.88 -6.59
C LYS A 76 5.52 -10.27 -6.13
N TYR A 77 4.62 -10.92 -6.85
CA TYR A 77 4.10 -12.23 -6.47
C TYR A 77 5.24 -13.28 -6.43
N PRO A 78 5.47 -14.00 -5.32
CA PRO A 78 6.66 -14.84 -5.18
C PRO A 78 6.76 -15.99 -6.19
N LEU A 79 5.63 -16.52 -6.69
CA LEU A 79 5.63 -17.62 -7.67
C LEU A 79 5.68 -17.12 -9.13
N ASP A 80 5.31 -15.86 -9.39
CA ASP A 80 5.45 -15.21 -10.70
C ASP A 80 5.70 -13.70 -10.51
N PRO A 81 6.98 -13.30 -10.40
CA PRO A 81 7.37 -11.91 -10.14
C PRO A 81 7.01 -10.91 -11.25
N GLN A 82 6.45 -11.35 -12.39
CA GLN A 82 5.91 -10.43 -13.40
C GLN A 82 4.59 -9.81 -12.96
N ARG A 83 3.96 -10.36 -11.91
CA ARG A 83 2.67 -9.90 -11.38
C ARG A 83 2.85 -9.17 -10.06
N ASP A 84 2.17 -8.03 -9.94
CA ASP A 84 2.07 -7.29 -8.68
C ASP A 84 0.80 -7.68 -7.93
N PHE A 85 0.95 -7.97 -6.64
CA PHE A 85 -0.13 -8.30 -5.73
C PHE A 85 -0.24 -7.23 -4.65
N ILE A 86 -1.44 -7.08 -4.09
CA ILE A 86 -1.73 -6.21 -2.95
C ILE A 86 -2.44 -7.01 -1.87
N LYS A 87 -1.93 -6.94 -0.64
CA LYS A 87 -2.46 -7.63 0.54
C LYS A 87 -2.18 -6.82 1.80
N ARG A 88 -2.86 -7.15 2.91
CA ARG A 88 -2.60 -6.57 4.23
C ARG A 88 -1.60 -7.41 5.02
N VAL A 89 -0.66 -6.76 5.70
CA VAL A 89 0.28 -7.42 6.63
C VAL A 89 -0.47 -7.84 7.89
N ILE A 90 -0.55 -9.15 8.12
CA ILE A 90 -1.28 -9.73 9.26
C ILE A 90 -0.33 -10.20 10.35
N ALA A 91 0.81 -10.81 10.00
CA ALA A 91 1.83 -11.22 10.96
C ALA A 91 3.24 -10.82 10.53
N LEU A 92 4.06 -10.46 11.52
CA LEU A 92 5.44 -10.05 11.34
C LEU A 92 6.39 -11.22 11.62
N GLU A 93 7.63 -11.03 11.21
CA GLU A 93 8.74 -11.95 11.49
C GLU A 93 8.78 -12.40 12.96
N GLY A 94 8.92 -13.72 13.18
CA GLY A 94 9.02 -14.34 14.49
C GLY A 94 7.69 -14.55 15.20
N GLU A 95 6.59 -14.02 14.66
CA GLU A 95 5.26 -14.22 15.24
C GLU A 95 4.63 -15.52 14.79
N THR A 96 3.83 -16.13 15.67
CA THR A 96 2.97 -17.26 15.34
C THR A 96 1.62 -16.77 14.90
N ILE A 97 1.20 -17.10 13.68
CA ILE A 97 -0.15 -16.90 13.21
C ILE A 97 -0.95 -18.20 13.30
N GLU A 98 -2.19 -18.09 13.74
CA GLU A 98 -3.18 -19.15 13.77
C GLU A 98 -4.53 -18.56 13.35
N VAL A 99 -5.29 -19.28 12.54
CA VAL A 99 -6.68 -18.94 12.24
C VAL A 99 -7.52 -20.08 12.78
N ARG A 100 -8.38 -19.77 13.74
CA ARG A 100 -9.32 -20.71 14.34
C ARG A 100 -10.59 -20.02 14.80
N ASP A 101 -11.70 -20.74 14.85
CA ASP A 101 -12.99 -20.20 15.32
C ASP A 101 -13.37 -18.91 14.58
N ASN A 102 -13.12 -18.91 13.27
CA ASN A 102 -13.28 -17.77 12.36
C ASN A 102 -12.50 -16.48 12.71
N CYS A 103 -11.47 -16.58 13.56
CA CYS A 103 -10.69 -15.46 14.03
C CYS A 103 -9.19 -15.68 13.76
N VAL A 104 -8.47 -14.59 13.47
CA VAL A 104 -7.00 -14.60 13.42
C VAL A 104 -6.43 -14.37 14.82
N PHE A 105 -5.43 -15.17 15.18
CA PHE A 105 -4.65 -15.05 16.39
C PHE A 105 -3.18 -14.84 16.05
N ILE A 106 -2.54 -13.90 16.74
CA ILE A 106 -1.11 -13.62 16.66
C ILE A 106 -0.51 -13.88 18.04
N ASN A 107 0.43 -14.81 18.12
CA ASN A 107 1.04 -15.26 19.37
C ASN A 107 -0.02 -15.63 20.43
N GLY A 108 -1.10 -16.30 20.00
CA GLY A 108 -2.22 -16.73 20.84
C GLY A 108 -3.22 -15.63 21.23
N LYS A 109 -2.99 -14.36 20.84
CA LYS A 109 -3.94 -13.26 21.08
C LYS A 109 -4.79 -13.00 19.85
N ARG A 110 -6.11 -12.86 20.02
CA ARG A 110 -7.02 -12.50 18.93
C ARG A 110 -6.60 -11.15 18.35
N LEU A 111 -6.45 -11.11 17.03
CA LEU A 111 -6.23 -9.87 16.28
C LEU A 111 -7.56 -9.15 16.09
N GLU A 112 -7.59 -7.86 16.38
CA GLU A 112 -8.75 -7.01 16.04
C GLU A 112 -8.67 -6.57 14.59
N GLU A 113 -9.72 -6.84 13.84
CA GLU A 113 -9.75 -6.65 12.39
C GLU A 113 -10.97 -5.81 11.98
N PRO A 114 -11.02 -4.51 12.36
CA PRO A 114 -12.19 -3.66 12.12
C PRO A 114 -12.44 -3.37 10.63
N TYR A 115 -11.52 -3.78 9.74
CA TYR A 115 -11.61 -3.67 8.29
C TYR A 115 -12.35 -4.84 7.62
N LEU A 116 -12.67 -5.91 8.36
CA LEU A 116 -13.39 -7.06 7.81
C LEU A 116 -14.91 -6.89 7.95
N THR A 117 -15.64 -7.27 6.91
CA THR A 117 -17.12 -7.39 6.94
C THR A 117 -17.61 -8.80 7.17
N ASP A 118 -16.79 -9.80 6.81
CA ASP A 118 -17.13 -11.21 6.86
C ASP A 118 -16.23 -11.97 7.83
N GLU A 119 -16.73 -13.10 8.32
CA GLU A 119 -15.97 -14.04 9.14
C GLU A 119 -14.91 -14.80 8.32
N VAL A 120 -13.80 -15.17 8.97
CA VAL A 120 -12.66 -15.86 8.34
C VAL A 120 -12.92 -17.36 8.30
N VAL A 121 -13.31 -17.96 7.18
CA VAL A 121 -13.84 -19.34 7.22
C VAL A 121 -12.76 -20.44 7.19
N ALA A 122 -11.52 -20.09 6.81
CA ALA A 122 -10.45 -21.08 6.63
C ALA A 122 -9.49 -21.15 7.82
N GLU A 123 -9.53 -22.26 8.53
CA GLU A 123 -8.53 -22.65 9.55
C GLU A 123 -7.12 -22.67 8.96
N PHE A 124 -6.13 -22.20 9.73
CA PHE A 124 -4.72 -22.17 9.30
C PHE A 124 -3.78 -22.16 10.50
N GLY A 125 -2.63 -22.81 10.36
CA GLY A 125 -1.59 -22.80 11.38
C GLY A 125 -1.86 -23.76 12.55
N PRO A 126 -1.21 -23.56 13.70
CA PRO A 126 -0.26 -22.47 14.00
C PRO A 126 0.98 -22.51 13.10
N TYR A 127 1.49 -21.33 12.72
CA TYR A 127 2.65 -21.18 11.84
C TYR A 127 3.52 -20.01 12.28
N VAL A 128 4.83 -20.24 12.44
CA VAL A 128 5.80 -19.19 12.81
C VAL A 128 6.32 -18.51 11.56
N VAL A 129 6.14 -17.19 11.46
CA VAL A 129 6.65 -16.39 10.34
C VAL A 129 8.18 -16.38 10.35
N PRO A 130 8.85 -16.85 9.29
CA PRO A 130 10.30 -16.88 9.23
C PRO A 130 10.94 -15.49 9.27
N LYS A 131 12.23 -15.47 9.58
CA LYS A 131 13.08 -14.29 9.43
C LYS A 131 12.97 -13.69 8.03
N ASP A 132 12.95 -12.36 7.94
CA ASP A 132 12.83 -11.58 6.70
C ASP A 132 11.54 -11.83 5.90
N HIS A 133 10.51 -12.38 6.54
CA HIS A 133 9.20 -12.60 5.93
C HIS A 133 8.09 -11.87 6.67
N LEU A 134 6.96 -11.74 5.99
CA LEU A 134 5.68 -11.26 6.48
C LEU A 134 4.61 -12.30 6.17
N PHE A 135 3.58 -12.42 6.98
CA PHE A 135 2.37 -13.11 6.60
C PHE A 135 1.34 -12.08 6.14
N VAL A 136 0.89 -12.18 4.89
CA VAL A 136 -0.05 -11.22 4.31
C VAL A 136 -1.36 -11.90 3.90
N MET A 137 -2.49 -11.24 4.11
CA MET A 137 -3.82 -11.75 3.75
C MET A 137 -4.63 -10.69 3.02
N GLY A 138 -5.55 -11.13 2.18
CA GLY A 138 -6.57 -10.24 1.63
C GLY A 138 -7.63 -9.92 2.67
N ASP A 139 -8.21 -8.74 2.57
CA ASP A 139 -9.33 -8.35 3.42
C ASP A 139 -10.60 -9.12 3.02
N ASN A 140 -10.72 -9.52 1.74
CA ASN A 140 -11.75 -10.46 1.32
C ASN A 140 -11.28 -11.90 1.60
N ARG A 141 -11.41 -12.30 2.86
CA ARG A 141 -10.80 -13.50 3.43
C ARG A 141 -11.17 -14.79 2.72
N ASN A 142 -12.39 -14.88 2.22
CA ASN A 142 -12.90 -16.06 1.56
C ASN A 142 -12.61 -16.07 0.05
N ASN A 143 -12.11 -14.96 -0.50
CA ASN A 143 -11.81 -14.80 -1.92
C ASN A 143 -10.45 -14.11 -2.15
N SER A 144 -9.40 -14.65 -1.52
CA SER A 144 -8.04 -14.10 -1.62
C SER A 144 -7.00 -15.21 -1.72
N ASP A 145 -6.22 -15.16 -2.79
CA ASP A 145 -4.99 -15.94 -2.95
C ASP A 145 -3.84 -15.21 -2.23
N ASP A 146 -3.54 -15.65 -1.01
CA ASP A 146 -2.62 -14.99 -0.08
C ASP A 146 -1.72 -15.97 0.70
N SER A 147 -1.05 -15.51 1.76
CA SER A 147 -0.04 -16.32 2.45
C SER A 147 -0.56 -17.64 3.02
N ARG A 148 -1.89 -17.81 3.15
CA ARG A 148 -2.49 -19.11 3.49
C ARG A 148 -2.30 -20.18 2.41
N VAL A 149 -2.12 -19.76 1.14
CA VAL A 149 -2.00 -20.63 -0.03
C VAL A 149 -0.53 -20.81 -0.44
N TRP A 150 0.20 -19.71 -0.60
CA TRP A 150 1.57 -19.71 -1.14
C TRP A 150 2.66 -19.46 -0.08
N GLY A 151 2.29 -19.36 1.19
CA GLY A 151 3.23 -19.17 2.30
C GLY A 151 3.60 -17.71 2.58
N PRO A 152 4.51 -17.46 3.52
CA PRO A 152 4.86 -16.10 3.92
C PRO A 152 5.63 -15.35 2.82
N LEU A 153 5.42 -14.04 2.73
CA LEU A 153 6.05 -13.13 1.77
C LEU A 153 7.44 -12.72 2.24
N ASN A 154 8.47 -12.99 1.44
CA ASN A 154 9.81 -12.45 1.69
C ASN A 154 9.82 -10.93 1.47
N LYS A 155 10.33 -10.16 2.45
CA LYS A 155 10.37 -8.69 2.42
C LYS A 155 11.08 -8.13 1.17
N LYS A 156 11.99 -8.89 0.55
CA LYS A 156 12.68 -8.48 -0.69
C LYS A 156 11.75 -8.25 -1.89
N PHE A 157 10.56 -8.84 -1.88
CA PHE A 157 9.56 -8.67 -2.94
C PHE A 157 8.66 -7.46 -2.73
N LEU A 158 8.75 -6.77 -1.58
CA LEU A 158 7.96 -5.58 -1.30
C LEU A 158 8.29 -4.47 -2.29
N VAL A 159 7.24 -3.88 -2.88
CA VAL A 159 7.33 -2.71 -3.75
C VAL A 159 7.08 -1.44 -2.94
N GLY A 160 6.05 -1.43 -2.08
CA GLY A 160 5.74 -0.27 -1.25
C GLY A 160 4.42 -0.38 -0.49
N LYS A 161 4.11 0.66 0.29
CA LYS A 161 2.88 0.78 1.07
C LYS A 161 1.81 1.51 0.25
N ALA A 162 0.62 0.92 0.11
CA ALA A 162 -0.53 1.62 -0.43
C ALA A 162 -1.02 2.66 0.59
N VAL A 163 -1.14 3.93 0.19
CA VAL A 163 -1.42 5.04 1.12
C VAL A 163 -2.71 5.77 0.82
N PHE A 164 -3.18 5.76 -0.43
CA PHE A 164 -4.27 6.64 -0.86
C PHE A 164 -4.99 6.05 -2.07
N VAL A 165 -6.33 6.06 -2.04
CA VAL A 165 -7.18 5.87 -3.22
C VAL A 165 -7.47 7.26 -3.79
N TYR A 166 -7.16 7.48 -5.06
CA TYR A 166 -7.36 8.79 -5.72
C TYR A 166 -8.43 8.77 -6.82
N TRP A 167 -8.90 7.59 -7.20
CA TRP A 167 -9.95 7.40 -8.20
C TRP A 167 -10.70 6.10 -7.91
N PRO A 168 -12.03 6.03 -8.12
CA PRO A 168 -12.90 7.12 -8.59
C PRO A 168 -13.10 8.25 -7.57
N PRO A 169 -13.54 9.46 -7.97
CA PRO A 169 -13.59 10.63 -7.09
C PRO A 169 -14.43 10.43 -5.82
N GLU A 170 -15.48 9.60 -5.90
CA GLU A 170 -16.39 9.29 -4.80
C GLU A 170 -15.73 8.39 -3.73
N ARG A 171 -14.59 7.78 -4.06
CA ARG A 171 -13.83 6.86 -3.21
C ARG A 171 -12.47 7.42 -2.80
N ILE A 172 -12.27 8.73 -2.94
CA ILE A 172 -11.03 9.37 -2.50
C ILE A 172 -10.89 9.20 -0.98
N MET A 173 -9.89 8.42 -0.57
CA MET A 173 -9.67 8.12 0.85
C MET A 173 -8.21 7.75 1.15
N VAL A 174 -7.82 7.93 2.40
CA VAL A 174 -6.57 7.39 2.93
C VAL A 174 -6.77 5.92 3.28
N ILE A 175 -5.84 5.07 2.85
CA ILE A 175 -5.85 3.65 3.18
C ILE A 175 -5.29 3.50 4.59
N LYS A 176 -6.08 2.89 5.49
CA LYS A 176 -5.69 2.59 6.87
C LYS A 176 -5.16 1.17 6.99
#